data_AF-A0A9E4CPG3-F1
#
_entry.id   AF-A0A9E4CPG3-F1
#
_cell.length_a   1.000
_cell.length_b   1.000
_cell.length_c   1.000
_cell.angle_alpha   90.00
_cell.angle_beta   90.00
_cell.angle_gamma   90.00
#
_symmetry.space_group_name_H-M   'P 1'
#
loop_
_entity.id
_entity.type
_entity.pdbx_description
1 polymer ?
#
loop_
_entity_poly.entity_id
_entity_poly.type
_entity_poly.pdbx_seq_one_letter_code
_entity_poly.pdbx_strand_id
1 'polypeptide(L)'
;MKQQHVANEQLAIRYADGIDHLWASWEPAVRSCQRVFGGRAWRTGIDPQDLAGELRRAQYRAHTSGEFATGLVPPPSARDAHVQLLGSLGACRDVLGVLAIRAELCELDEDAAEIGMQAVDATRDSFMGARSTTALVQAWVADDAVDPAWLHGVEQPQKAWPISLWLLLGTCTLLLLVLLAEVIAGSGLG
;
A
#
# COMPACT_ATOMS: atom_id res chain seq x y z
N MET A 1 23.59 19.78 -17.12
CA MET A 1 23.61 19.30 -15.72
C MET A 1 22.77 20.20 -14.80
N LYS A 2 23.05 21.51 -14.69
CA LYS A 2 22.28 22.43 -13.80
C LYS A 2 20.76 22.42 -14.02
N GLN A 3 20.29 22.44 -15.26
CA GLN A 3 18.84 22.40 -15.57
C GLN A 3 18.15 21.10 -15.15
N GLN A 4 18.83 19.96 -15.26
CA GLN A 4 18.28 18.65 -14.88
C GLN A 4 18.17 18.51 -13.35
N HIS A 5 19.13 19.09 -12.62
CA HIS A 5 19.10 19.13 -11.16
C HIS A 5 17.89 19.92 -10.64
N VAL A 6 17.68 21.15 -11.14
CA VAL A 6 16.53 22.00 -10.79
C VAL A 6 15.19 21.30 -11.10
N ALA A 7 15.10 20.58 -12.23
CA ALA A 7 13.89 19.84 -12.57
C ALA A 7 13.60 18.69 -11.59
N ASN A 8 14.65 17.95 -11.17
CA ASN A 8 14.53 16.85 -10.20
C ASN A 8 14.13 17.35 -8.81
N GLU A 9 14.67 18.49 -8.39
CA GLU A 9 14.32 19.16 -7.14
C GLU A 9 12.84 19.57 -7.12
N GLN A 10 12.38 20.25 -8.18
CA GLN A 10 10.97 20.65 -8.29
C GLN A 10 10.00 19.45 -8.35
N LEU A 11 10.45 18.33 -8.92
CA LEU A 11 9.68 17.08 -8.90
C LEU A 11 9.57 16.53 -7.49
N ALA A 12 10.68 16.49 -6.76
CA ALA A 12 10.71 15.98 -5.39
C ALA A 12 9.88 16.83 -4.43
N ILE A 13 9.93 18.16 -4.53
CA ILE A 13 9.10 19.07 -3.72
C ILE A 13 7.61 18.80 -3.97
N ARG A 14 7.20 18.76 -5.26
CA ARG A 14 5.80 18.47 -5.61
C ARG A 14 5.33 17.10 -5.14
N TYR A 15 6.21 16.11 -5.21
CA TYR A 15 5.92 14.78 -4.68
C TYR A 15 5.76 14.81 -3.15
N ALA A 16 6.62 15.52 -2.43
CA ALA A 16 6.54 15.68 -0.96
C ALA A 16 5.19 16.26 -0.54
N ASP A 17 4.82 17.38 -1.15
CA ASP A 17 3.57 18.08 -0.86
C ASP A 17 2.36 17.16 -1.16
N GLY A 18 2.44 16.39 -2.25
CA GLY A 18 1.43 15.40 -2.60
C GLY A 18 1.27 14.29 -1.56
N ILE A 19 2.39 13.75 -1.04
CA ILE A 19 2.38 12.72 -0.01
C ILE A 19 1.89 13.28 1.33
N ASP A 20 2.27 14.50 1.70
CA ASP A 20 1.78 15.16 2.91
C ASP A 20 0.27 15.42 2.84
N HIS A 21 -0.23 15.85 1.67
CA HIS A 21 -1.66 16.03 1.43
C HIS A 21 -2.43 14.70 1.55
N LEU A 22 -1.91 13.64 0.95
CA LEU A 22 -2.46 12.30 1.07
C LEU A 22 -2.51 11.83 2.54
N TRP A 23 -1.42 12.01 3.27
CA TRP A 23 -1.35 11.62 4.68
C TRP A 23 -2.38 12.38 5.52
N ALA A 24 -2.51 13.69 5.32
CA ALA A 24 -3.51 14.50 6.03
C ALA A 24 -4.95 14.02 5.79
N SER A 25 -5.24 13.46 4.60
CA SER A 25 -6.55 12.87 4.28
C SER A 25 -6.75 11.48 4.90
N TRP A 26 -5.67 10.68 4.98
CA TRP A 26 -5.70 9.29 5.46
C TRP A 26 -5.59 9.14 6.97
N GLU A 27 -4.81 10.00 7.64
CA GLU A 27 -4.53 9.93 9.08
C GLU A 27 -5.79 9.82 9.97
N PRO A 28 -6.88 10.58 9.72
CA PRO A 28 -8.10 10.43 10.50
C PRO A 28 -8.70 9.02 10.42
N ALA A 29 -8.61 8.37 9.26
CA ALA A 29 -9.09 7.00 9.07
C ALA A 29 -8.24 6.01 9.87
N VAL A 30 -6.91 6.17 9.83
CA VAL A 30 -5.97 5.35 10.63
C VAL A 30 -6.33 5.43 12.12
N ARG A 31 -6.48 6.64 12.66
CA ARG A 31 -6.84 6.85 14.07
C ARG A 31 -8.20 6.24 14.42
N SER A 32 -9.18 6.35 13.52
CA SER A 32 -10.50 5.73 13.71
C SER A 32 -10.40 4.20 13.75
N CYS A 33 -9.71 3.59 12.80
CA CYS A 33 -9.50 2.14 12.76
C CYS A 33 -8.71 1.65 13.98
N GLN A 34 -7.69 2.38 14.41
CA GLN A 34 -6.94 2.06 15.62
C GLN A 34 -7.81 2.06 16.88
N ARG A 35 -8.70 3.04 17.01
CA ARG A 35 -9.69 3.09 18.11
C ARG A 35 -10.63 1.89 18.05
N VAL A 36 -11.16 1.56 16.87
CA VAL A 36 -12.09 0.45 16.66
C VAL A 36 -11.44 -0.88 17.00
N PHE A 37 -10.34 -1.22 16.33
CA PHE A 37 -9.69 -2.52 16.44
C PHE A 37 -8.88 -2.67 17.73
N GLY A 38 -8.08 -1.65 18.09
CA GLY A 38 -7.15 -1.70 19.22
C GLY A 38 -7.82 -1.54 20.58
N GLY A 39 -8.91 -0.77 20.64
CA GLY A 39 -9.72 -0.61 21.85
C GLY A 39 -10.71 -1.76 22.09
N ARG A 40 -10.77 -2.76 21.20
CA ARG A 40 -11.84 -3.79 21.17
C ARG A 40 -13.25 -3.20 21.20
N ALA A 41 -13.42 -1.95 20.75
CA ALA A 41 -14.70 -1.23 20.79
C ALA A 41 -15.77 -1.96 19.96
N TRP A 42 -15.34 -2.70 18.94
CA TRP A 42 -16.18 -3.56 18.11
C TRP A 42 -16.88 -4.70 18.89
N ARG A 43 -16.39 -5.11 20.07
CA ARG A 43 -16.99 -6.22 20.85
C ARG A 43 -18.23 -5.83 21.63
N THR A 44 -18.25 -4.61 22.18
CA THR A 44 -19.25 -4.24 23.20
C THR A 44 -19.67 -2.77 23.16
N GLY A 45 -19.04 -1.94 22.32
CA GLY A 45 -19.16 -0.48 22.41
C GLY A 45 -19.68 0.23 21.15
N ILE A 46 -19.85 -0.47 20.03
CA ILE A 46 -20.29 0.11 18.76
C ILE A 46 -21.37 -0.78 18.16
N ASP A 47 -22.46 -0.16 17.68
CA ASP A 47 -23.49 -0.85 16.91
C ASP A 47 -22.89 -1.44 15.62
N PRO A 48 -23.21 -2.70 15.24
CA PRO A 48 -22.64 -3.33 14.05
C PRO A 48 -22.78 -2.51 12.75
N GLN A 49 -23.88 -1.78 12.57
CA GLN A 49 -24.10 -0.93 11.39
C GLN A 49 -23.24 0.33 11.43
N ASP A 50 -23.08 0.94 12.61
CA ASP A 50 -22.19 2.09 12.80
C ASP A 50 -20.73 1.70 12.55
N LEU A 51 -20.32 0.53 13.04
CA LEU A 51 -19.00 -0.05 12.80
C LEU A 51 -18.75 -0.28 11.31
N ALA A 52 -19.69 -0.92 10.62
CA ALA A 52 -19.63 -1.11 9.18
C ALA A 52 -19.53 0.23 8.43
N GLY A 53 -20.31 1.23 8.85
CA GLY A 53 -20.25 2.59 8.32
C GLY A 53 -18.87 3.24 8.49
N GLU A 54 -18.23 3.08 9.65
CA GLU A 54 -16.87 3.54 9.88
C GLU A 54 -15.85 2.84 8.97
N LEU A 55 -15.94 1.52 8.85
CA LEU A 55 -15.06 0.72 8.00
C LEU A 55 -15.22 1.07 6.51
N ARG A 56 -16.44 1.31 6.04
CA ARG A 56 -16.71 1.77 4.66
C ARG A 56 -16.15 3.18 4.41
N ARG A 57 -16.23 4.08 5.38
CA ARG A 57 -15.61 5.42 5.27
C ARG A 57 -14.08 5.30 5.19
N ALA A 58 -13.47 4.43 5.98
CA ALA A 58 -12.04 4.17 5.91
C ALA A 58 -11.66 3.52 4.56
N GLN A 59 -12.40 2.51 4.12
CA GLN A 59 -12.23 1.89 2.79
C GLN A 59 -12.27 2.94 1.67
N TYR A 60 -13.28 3.82 1.68
CA TYR A 60 -13.40 4.87 0.68
C TYR A 60 -12.21 5.82 0.71
N ARG A 61 -11.73 6.22 1.90
CA ARG A 61 -10.53 7.05 2.03
C ARG A 61 -9.27 6.35 1.52
N ALA A 62 -9.11 5.06 1.78
CA ALA A 62 -7.99 4.27 1.23
C ALA A 62 -8.06 4.25 -0.30
N HIS A 63 -9.25 4.02 -0.86
CA HIS A 63 -9.48 4.06 -2.30
C HIS A 63 -9.13 5.42 -2.91
N THR A 64 -9.70 6.52 -2.40
CA THR A 64 -9.44 7.86 -2.96
C THR A 64 -7.98 8.29 -2.77
N SER A 65 -7.34 7.85 -1.69
CA SER A 65 -5.90 8.09 -1.47
C SER A 65 -5.07 7.30 -2.47
N GLY A 66 -5.46 6.05 -2.78
CA GLY A 66 -4.85 5.26 -3.84
C GLY A 66 -4.97 5.94 -5.20
N GLU A 67 -6.17 6.35 -5.60
CA GLU A 67 -6.41 7.07 -6.87
C GLU A 67 -5.55 8.34 -6.97
N PHE A 68 -5.54 9.18 -5.93
CA PHE A 68 -4.72 10.38 -5.93
C PHE A 68 -3.22 10.04 -5.99
N ALA A 69 -2.76 9.03 -5.25
CA ALA A 69 -1.38 8.59 -5.27
C ALA A 69 -0.95 8.11 -6.67
N THR A 70 -1.82 7.42 -7.43
CA THR A 70 -1.49 7.02 -8.81
C THR A 70 -1.22 8.19 -9.75
N GLY A 71 -1.77 9.38 -9.44
CA GLY A 71 -1.52 10.61 -10.18
C GLY A 71 -0.22 11.32 -9.82
N LEU A 72 0.47 10.89 -8.75
CA LEU A 72 1.76 11.46 -8.35
C LEU A 72 2.89 10.84 -9.17
N VAL A 73 3.89 11.67 -9.49
CA VAL A 73 5.11 11.21 -10.15
C VAL A 73 6.22 11.14 -9.11
N PRO A 74 6.64 9.95 -8.66
CA PRO A 74 7.73 9.84 -7.69
C PRO A 74 9.08 10.20 -8.33
N PRO A 75 9.98 10.92 -7.60
CA PRO A 75 11.37 11.02 -8.00
C PRO A 75 12.03 9.62 -8.02
N PRO A 76 13.12 9.41 -8.77
CA PRO A 76 13.75 8.09 -8.91
C PRO A 76 14.04 7.38 -7.58
N SER A 77 14.48 8.12 -6.57
CA SER A 77 14.78 7.61 -5.22
C SER A 77 13.55 7.12 -4.44
N ALA A 78 12.34 7.56 -4.80
CA ALA A 78 11.10 7.23 -4.09
C ALA A 78 10.19 6.26 -4.84
N ARG A 79 10.59 5.74 -6.00
CA ARG A 79 9.75 4.86 -6.84
C ARG A 79 9.29 3.62 -6.10
N ASP A 80 10.19 2.93 -5.42
CA ASP A 80 9.85 1.67 -4.75
C ASP A 80 8.93 1.92 -3.55
N ALA A 81 9.22 2.96 -2.75
CA ALA A 81 8.35 3.38 -1.66
C ALA A 81 6.96 3.80 -2.16
N HIS A 82 6.88 4.46 -3.32
CA HIS A 82 5.61 4.83 -3.95
C HIS A 82 4.80 3.60 -4.38
N VAL A 83 5.45 2.62 -5.02
CA VAL A 83 4.80 1.36 -5.41
C VAL A 83 4.31 0.59 -4.18
N GLN A 84 5.10 0.52 -3.11
CA GLN A 84 4.68 -0.09 -1.85
C GLN A 84 3.48 0.64 -1.24
N LEU A 85 3.47 1.97 -1.25
CA LEU A 85 2.34 2.78 -0.79
C LEU A 85 1.06 2.44 -1.58
N LEU A 86 1.12 2.41 -2.92
CA LEU A 86 -0.03 2.04 -3.76
C LEU A 86 -0.53 0.63 -3.45
N GLY A 87 0.39 -0.34 -3.31
CA GLY A 87 0.06 -1.71 -2.95
C GLY A 87 -0.63 -1.80 -1.58
N SER A 88 -0.09 -1.12 -0.58
CA SER A 88 -0.65 -1.11 0.78
C SER A 88 -2.04 -0.46 0.84
N LEU A 89 -2.26 0.64 0.12
CA LEU A 89 -3.56 1.31 0.03
C LEU A 89 -4.61 0.40 -0.63
N GLY A 90 -4.26 -0.29 -1.72
CA GLY A 90 -5.14 -1.24 -2.37
C GLY A 90 -5.52 -2.41 -1.46
N ALA A 91 -4.53 -3.03 -0.81
CA ALA A 91 -4.76 -4.12 0.12
C ALA A 91 -5.61 -3.68 1.34
N CYS A 92 -5.32 -2.51 1.91
CA CYS A 92 -6.08 -1.96 3.03
C CYS A 92 -7.53 -1.67 2.66
N ARG A 93 -7.77 -1.08 1.48
CA ARG A 93 -9.13 -0.88 0.93
C ARG A 93 -9.90 -2.21 0.89
N ASP A 94 -9.30 -3.26 0.36
CA ASP A 94 -9.97 -4.54 0.16
C ASP A 94 -10.27 -5.23 1.50
N VAL A 95 -9.29 -5.22 2.42
CA VAL A 95 -9.48 -5.72 3.79
C VAL A 95 -10.60 -4.97 4.50
N LEU A 96 -10.59 -3.63 4.50
CA LEU A 96 -11.62 -2.83 5.15
C LEU A 96 -13.01 -3.07 4.55
N GLY A 97 -13.10 -3.32 3.24
CA GLY A 97 -14.35 -3.70 2.57
C GLY A 97 -14.90 -5.04 3.07
N VAL A 98 -14.04 -6.06 3.18
CA VAL A 98 -14.41 -7.37 3.73
C VAL A 98 -14.86 -7.25 5.19
N LEU A 99 -14.11 -6.51 6.01
CA LEU A 99 -14.42 -6.33 7.43
C LEU A 99 -15.71 -5.54 7.64
N ALA A 100 -16.02 -4.57 6.77
CA ALA A 100 -17.29 -3.86 6.80
C ALA A 100 -18.47 -4.81 6.59
N ILE A 101 -18.38 -5.72 5.61
CA ILE A 101 -19.41 -6.73 5.36
C ILE A 101 -19.57 -7.65 6.58
N ARG A 102 -18.45 -8.14 7.14
CA ARG A 102 -18.48 -8.99 8.33
C ARG A 102 -19.09 -8.27 9.54
N ALA A 103 -18.81 -6.98 9.72
CA ALA A 103 -19.44 -6.18 10.77
C ALA A 103 -20.96 -6.10 10.59
N GLU A 104 -21.47 -5.88 9.37
CA GLU A 104 -22.92 -5.85 9.08
C GLU A 104 -23.62 -7.17 9.44
N LEU A 105 -22.90 -8.29 9.29
CA LEU A 105 -23.38 -9.63 9.60
C LEU A 105 -23.14 -10.05 11.06
N CYS A 106 -22.55 -9.19 11.89
CA CYS A 106 -22.12 -9.52 13.25
C CYS A 106 -21.12 -10.69 13.32
N GLU A 107 -20.30 -10.86 12.28
CA GLU A 107 -19.30 -11.92 12.12
C GLU A 107 -17.86 -11.41 12.31
N LEU A 108 -17.67 -10.25 12.95
CA LEU A 108 -16.35 -9.76 13.26
C LEU A 108 -15.80 -10.49 14.48
N ASP A 109 -14.63 -11.11 14.35
CA ASP A 109 -13.93 -11.85 15.40
C ASP A 109 -12.55 -11.23 15.68
N GLU A 110 -11.80 -11.83 16.61
CA GLU A 110 -10.49 -11.30 17.04
C GLU A 110 -9.49 -11.30 15.88
N ASP A 111 -9.45 -12.40 15.11
CA ASP A 111 -8.52 -12.60 14.00
C ASP A 111 -8.80 -11.60 12.87
N ALA A 112 -10.08 -11.39 12.55
CA ALA A 112 -10.51 -10.40 11.56
C ALA A 112 -10.14 -8.97 11.98
N ALA A 113 -10.30 -8.64 13.26
CA ALA A 113 -9.88 -7.35 13.81
C ALA A 113 -8.35 -7.16 13.77
N GLU A 114 -7.58 -8.22 14.04
CA GLU A 114 -6.12 -8.20 13.93
C GLU A 114 -5.66 -7.97 12.48
N ILE A 115 -6.24 -8.69 11.52
CA ILE A 115 -5.98 -8.49 10.08
C ILE A 115 -6.29 -7.04 9.67
N GLY A 116 -7.41 -6.49 10.15
CA GLY A 116 -7.77 -5.09 9.94
C GLY A 116 -6.72 -4.12 10.46
N MET A 117 -6.23 -4.34 11.67
CA MET A 117 -5.17 -3.51 12.26
C MET A 117 -3.86 -3.62 11.48
N GLN A 118 -3.43 -4.84 11.13
CA GLN A 118 -2.20 -5.07 10.37
C GLN A 118 -2.23 -4.35 9.01
N ALA A 119 -3.36 -4.38 8.31
CA ALA A 119 -3.51 -3.68 7.04
C ALA A 119 -3.42 -2.15 7.19
N VAL A 120 -3.99 -1.59 8.26
CA VAL A 120 -3.94 -0.16 8.57
C VAL A 120 -2.52 0.27 8.96
N ASP A 121 -1.83 -0.50 9.79
CA ASP A 121 -0.45 -0.23 10.21
C ASP A 121 0.53 -0.35 9.04
N ALA A 122 0.41 -1.37 8.20
CA ALA A 122 1.24 -1.51 7.00
C ALA A 122 1.10 -0.32 6.04
N THR A 123 -0.11 0.21 5.91
CA THR A 123 -0.38 1.41 5.10
C THR A 123 0.26 2.65 5.73
N ARG A 124 0.11 2.84 7.05
CA ARG A 124 0.78 3.92 7.78
C ARG A 124 2.29 3.87 7.59
N ASP A 125 2.89 2.70 7.75
CA ASP A 125 4.34 2.55 7.68
C ASP A 125 4.84 2.81 6.24
N SER A 126 4.07 2.42 5.22
CA SER A 126 4.35 2.76 3.82
C SER A 126 4.29 4.27 3.56
N PHE A 127 3.33 4.98 4.18
CA PHE A 127 3.30 6.45 4.15
C PHE A 127 4.54 7.07 4.79
N MET A 128 4.97 6.56 5.96
CA MET A 128 6.17 7.06 6.63
C MET A 128 7.43 6.78 5.81
N GLY A 129 7.52 5.64 5.13
CA GLY A 129 8.60 5.34 4.19
C GLY A 129 8.65 6.29 3.00
N ALA A 130 7.49 6.58 2.40
CA ALA A 130 7.39 7.56 1.32
C ALA A 130 7.77 8.98 1.78
N ARG A 131 7.28 9.42 2.96
CA ARG A 131 7.63 10.73 3.54
C ARG A 131 9.10 10.84 3.90
N SER A 132 9.68 9.82 4.55
CA SER A 132 11.09 9.80 4.95
C SER A 132 12.02 9.88 3.74
N THR A 133 11.70 9.16 2.66
CA THR A 133 12.45 9.26 1.40
C THR A 133 12.38 10.68 0.83
N THR A 134 11.26 11.37 1.01
CA THR A 134 11.11 12.73 0.51
C THR A 134 11.81 13.77 1.40
N ALA A 135 11.80 13.56 2.72
CA ALA A 135 12.60 14.35 3.67
C ALA A 135 14.10 14.21 3.41
N LEU A 136 14.57 13.01 3.04
CA LEU A 136 15.95 12.79 2.59
C LEU A 136 16.25 13.56 1.30
N VAL A 137 15.31 13.64 0.36
CA VAL A 137 15.50 14.45 -0.85
C VAL A 137 15.51 15.94 -0.53
N GLN A 138 14.65 16.43 0.38
CA GLN A 138 14.70 17.83 0.83
C GLN A 138 15.99 18.17 1.56
N ALA A 139 16.49 17.26 2.41
CA ALA A 139 17.80 17.41 3.06
C ALA A 139 18.95 17.40 2.04
N TRP A 140 18.89 16.55 1.01
CA TRP A 140 19.87 16.49 -0.07
C TRP A 140 19.86 17.74 -0.96
N VAL A 141 18.66 18.29 -1.22
CA VAL A 141 18.49 19.55 -1.96
C VAL A 141 19.01 20.74 -1.15
N ALA A 142 18.79 20.74 0.17
CA ALA A 142 19.28 21.80 1.04
C ALA A 142 20.80 21.76 1.24
N ASP A 143 21.42 20.59 1.09
CA ASP A 143 22.85 20.36 1.28
C ASP A 143 23.54 20.17 -0.09
N ASP A 144 23.70 21.30 -0.81
CA ASP A 144 24.22 21.48 -2.19
C ASP A 144 25.67 20.95 -2.42
N ALA A 145 26.19 20.07 -1.55
CA ALA A 145 27.58 19.62 -1.46
C ALA A 145 27.80 18.10 -1.44
N VAL A 146 26.75 17.26 -1.56
CA VAL A 146 26.94 15.81 -1.58
C VAL A 146 27.36 15.32 -2.95
N ASP A 147 28.64 14.94 -3.07
CA ASP A 147 29.25 14.33 -4.26
C ASP A 147 28.37 13.18 -4.84
N PRO A 148 27.97 13.22 -6.12
CA PRO A 148 27.19 12.17 -6.77
C PRO A 148 27.90 10.81 -6.87
N ALA A 149 29.14 10.67 -6.39
CA ALA A 149 29.89 9.40 -6.35
C ALA A 149 29.09 8.22 -5.77
N TRP A 150 28.17 8.43 -4.83
CA TRP A 150 27.35 7.35 -4.28
C TRP A 150 26.25 6.85 -5.23
N LEU A 151 25.80 7.67 -6.21
CA LEU A 151 24.88 7.22 -7.27
C LEU A 151 25.54 6.24 -8.24
N HIS A 152 26.87 6.25 -8.33
CA HIS A 152 27.63 5.26 -9.08
C HIS A 152 27.88 3.96 -8.28
N GLY A 153 27.57 3.96 -6.97
CA GLY A 153 27.72 2.81 -6.08
C GLY A 153 26.42 2.03 -5.82
N VAL A 154 25.26 2.59 -6.17
CA VAL A 154 24.03 1.79 -6.25
C VAL A 154 24.13 0.99 -7.54
N GLU A 155 24.71 -0.21 -7.46
CA GLU A 155 24.56 -1.21 -8.51
C GLU A 155 23.09 -1.21 -8.92
N GLN A 156 22.81 -0.94 -10.20
CA GLN A 156 21.46 -1.17 -10.74
C GLN A 156 21.04 -2.54 -10.24
N PRO A 157 19.91 -2.67 -9.51
CA PRO A 157 19.50 -3.96 -8.98
C PRO A 157 19.52 -4.94 -10.15
N GLN A 158 20.52 -5.80 -10.14
CA GLN A 158 20.76 -6.73 -11.23
C GLN A 158 19.53 -7.60 -11.30
N LYS A 159 18.67 -7.34 -12.29
CA LYS A 159 17.68 -8.27 -12.84
C LYS A 159 17.11 -9.26 -11.81
N ALA A 160 16.46 -8.77 -10.74
CA ALA A 160 15.62 -9.63 -9.90
C ALA A 160 14.25 -9.91 -10.58
N TRP A 161 13.83 -9.03 -11.50
CA TRP A 161 12.66 -9.19 -12.37
C TRP A 161 12.50 -10.58 -13.03
N PRO A 162 13.53 -11.19 -13.66
CA PRO A 162 13.37 -12.51 -14.26
C PRO A 162 12.98 -13.58 -13.24
N ILE A 163 13.52 -13.58 -12.01
CA ILE A 163 13.25 -14.67 -11.06
C ILE A 163 11.78 -14.61 -10.59
N SER A 164 11.29 -13.43 -10.22
CA SER A 164 9.88 -13.26 -9.82
C SER A 164 8.92 -13.57 -10.98
N LEU A 165 9.28 -13.20 -12.21
CA LEU A 165 8.50 -13.50 -13.41
C LEU A 165 8.48 -15.02 -13.70
N TRP A 166 9.60 -15.71 -13.56
CA TRP A 166 9.70 -17.17 -13.73
C TRP A 166 8.92 -17.94 -12.65
N LEU A 167 8.96 -17.46 -11.39
CA LEU A 167 8.18 -18.05 -10.31
C LEU A 167 6.67 -17.89 -10.56
N LEU A 168 6.23 -16.72 -11.02
CA LEU A 168 4.83 -16.49 -11.37
C LEU A 168 4.38 -17.40 -12.53
N LEU A 169 5.15 -17.45 -13.62
CA LEU A 169 4.89 -18.34 -14.77
C LEU A 169 4.86 -19.81 -14.37
N GLY A 170 5.79 -20.25 -13.52
CA GLY A 170 5.82 -21.61 -12.98
C GLY A 170 4.58 -21.93 -12.17
N THR A 171 4.14 -21.01 -11.32
CA THR A 171 2.95 -21.18 -10.47
C THR A 171 1.68 -21.23 -11.31
N CYS A 172 1.53 -20.35 -12.31
CA CYS A 172 0.41 -20.36 -13.25
C CYS A 172 0.36 -21.67 -14.06
N THR A 173 1.51 -22.18 -14.52
CA THR A 173 1.59 -23.43 -15.27
C THR A 173 1.19 -24.63 -14.42
N LEU A 174 1.66 -24.69 -13.17
CA LEU A 174 1.31 -25.75 -12.23
C LEU A 174 -0.20 -25.76 -11.93
N LEU A 175 -0.79 -24.60 -11.68
CA LEU A 175 -2.24 -24.46 -11.45
C LEU A 175 -3.05 -24.92 -12.67
N LEU A 176 -2.61 -24.59 -13.88
CA LEU A 176 -3.26 -25.03 -15.11
C LEU A 176 -3.23 -26.56 -15.26
N LEU A 177 -2.10 -27.20 -14.91
CA LEU A 177 -1.97 -28.67 -14.95
C LEU A 177 -2.86 -29.36 -13.92
N VAL A 178 -2.99 -28.79 -12.72
CA VAL A 178 -3.91 -29.30 -11.68
C VAL A 178 -5.36 -29.21 -12.18
N LEU A 179 -5.77 -28.06 -12.72
CA LEU A 179 -7.11 -27.88 -13.28
C LEU A 179 -7.39 -28.85 -14.44
N LEU A 180 -6.43 -29.06 -15.34
CA LEU A 180 -6.55 -30.03 -16.43
C LEU A 180 -6.70 -31.47 -15.91
N ALA A 181 -5.94 -31.86 -14.90
CA ALA A 181 -6.04 -33.17 -14.28
C ALA A 181 -7.41 -33.38 -13.63
N GLU A 182 -7.95 -32.37 -12.94
CA GLU A 182 -9.30 -32.42 -12.36
C GLU A 182 -10.39 -32.50 -13.44
N VAL A 183 -10.27 -31.76 -14.55
CA VAL A 183 -11.20 -31.85 -15.67
C VAL A 183 -11.15 -33.23 -16.31
N ILE A 184 -9.98 -33.81 -16.53
CA ILE A 184 -9.84 -35.16 -17.10
C ILE A 184 -10.44 -36.22 -16.14
N ALA A 185 -10.15 -36.12 -14.84
CA ALA A 185 -10.69 -37.03 -13.84
C ALA A 185 -12.22 -36.89 -13.66
N GLY A 186 -12.74 -35.66 -13.73
CA GLY A 186 -14.16 -35.36 -13.59
C GLY A 186 -14.98 -35.59 -14.87
N SER A 187 -14.35 -35.51 -16.03
CA SER A 187 -14.97 -35.79 -17.34
C SER A 187 -15.06 -37.27 -17.68
N GLY A 188 -14.87 -38.14 -16.68
CA GLY A 188 -15.03 -39.59 -16.78
C GLY A 188 -16.09 -39.95 -17.83
N LEU A 189 -15.58 -40.42 -18.97
CA LEU A 189 -16.31 -41.08 -20.03
C LEU A 189 -17.01 -42.29 -19.39
N GLY A 190 -18.20 -42.02 -18.83
CA GLY A 190 -19.28 -42.99 -18.73
C GLY A 190 -20.03 -43.08 -20.05
#